data_AF-A0A2V7TWG0-F1
#
_entry.id   AF-A0A2V7TWG0-F1
#
_cell.length_a   1.000
_cell.length_b   1.000
_cell.length_c   1.000
_cell.angle_alpha   90.00
_cell.angle_beta   90.00
_cell.angle_gamma   90.00
#
_symmetry.space_group_name_H-M   'P 1'
#
loop_
_entity.id
_entity.type
_entity.pdbx_description
1 polymer ?
#
loop_
_entity_poly.entity_id
_entity_poly.type
_entity_poly.pdbx_seq_one_letter_code
_entity_poly.pdbx_strand_id
1 'polypeptide(L)'
;DEFCAAIREAIPPETAAVLRGSAVTGHRHDNHAPFDADGPGTSDLDLTLVGDEVVRLYRAFWIPGINSRPLSDDDPDICPALLPLRRRLMEMVGRPVNIQGTRDWVMFVREHLMGQPYLTLVGKLESP
;
A
#
# COMPACT_ATOMS: atom_id res chain seq x y z
N ASP A 1 14.99 8.28 -0.27
CA ASP A 1 14.77 8.79 -1.64
C ASP A 1 14.54 7.70 -2.67
N GLU A 2 15.40 6.68 -2.75
CA GLU A 2 15.29 5.61 -3.76
C GLU A 2 13.96 4.84 -3.73
N PHE A 3 13.44 4.48 -2.55
CA PHE A 3 12.15 3.80 -2.40
C PHE A 3 11.00 4.59 -3.04
N CYS A 4 10.91 5.90 -2.75
CA CYS A 4 9.89 6.77 -3.33
C CYS A 4 10.11 7.00 -4.83
N ALA A 5 11.36 7.03 -5.29
CA ALA A 5 11.67 7.15 -6.72
C ALA A 5 11.22 5.90 -7.50
N ALA A 6 11.52 4.70 -6.99
CA ALA A 6 11.07 3.45 -7.58
C ALA A 6 9.54 3.37 -7.70
N ILE A 7 8.82 3.88 -6.69
CA ILE A 7 7.35 3.99 -6.77
C ILE A 7 6.94 4.95 -7.88
N ARG A 8 7.47 6.19 -7.91
CA ARG A 8 7.12 7.19 -8.93
C ARG A 8 7.34 6.71 -10.36
N GLU A 9 8.41 5.95 -10.59
CA GLU A 9 8.75 5.41 -11.91
C GLU A 9 7.77 4.33 -12.40
N ALA A 10 7.13 3.61 -11.47
CA ALA A 10 6.35 2.42 -11.78
C ALA A 10 4.83 2.61 -11.74
N ILE A 11 4.34 3.70 -11.15
CA ILE A 11 2.90 3.97 -11.02
C ILE A 11 2.40 4.89 -12.13
N PRO A 12 1.11 4.78 -12.53
CA PRO A 12 0.52 5.70 -13.48
C PRO A 12 0.56 7.17 -13.02
N PRO A 13 0.46 8.14 -13.93
CA PRO A 13 0.28 9.56 -13.59
C PRO A 13 -0.90 9.76 -12.62
N GLU A 14 -0.86 10.85 -11.86
CA GLU A 14 -1.89 11.20 -10.85
C GLU A 14 -2.14 10.13 -9.77
N THR A 15 -1.27 9.12 -9.66
CA THR A 15 -1.35 8.14 -8.58
C THR A 15 -0.54 8.63 -7.38
N ALA A 16 -1.18 8.70 -6.21
CA ALA A 16 -0.50 8.89 -4.94
C ALA A 16 -0.11 7.55 -4.31
N ALA A 17 0.89 7.57 -3.43
CA ALA A 17 1.30 6.38 -2.68
C ALA A 17 1.45 6.70 -1.20
N VAL A 18 0.82 5.88 -0.36
CA VAL A 18 0.86 6.02 1.09
C VAL A 18 1.25 4.71 1.75
N LEU A 19 2.01 4.80 2.84
CA LEU A 19 2.24 3.70 3.76
C LEU A 19 1.17 3.72 4.84
N ARG A 20 0.64 2.55 5.22
CA ARG A 20 -0.39 2.42 6.26
C ARG A 20 -0.05 1.30 7.23
N GLY A 21 -1.01 1.03 8.10
CA GLY A 21 -1.02 -0.18 8.91
C GLY A 21 0.03 -0.17 10.01
N SER A 22 0.59 -1.34 10.27
CA SER A 22 1.45 -1.61 11.40
C SER A 22 2.78 -0.86 11.33
N ALA A 23 3.28 -0.57 10.13
CA ALA A 23 4.47 0.25 9.92
C ALA A 23 4.29 1.72 10.33
N VAL A 24 3.05 2.23 10.35
CA VAL A 24 2.72 3.60 10.76
C VAL A 24 2.33 3.67 12.23
N THR A 25 1.59 2.68 12.72
CA THR A 25 1.11 2.64 14.11
C THR A 25 2.10 2.01 15.09
N GLY A 26 3.13 1.34 14.59
CA GLY A 26 4.13 0.62 15.37
C GLY A 26 3.64 -0.71 15.96
N HIS A 27 2.39 -1.11 15.68
CA HIS A 27 1.76 -2.30 16.27
C HIS A 27 0.99 -3.10 15.22
N ARG A 28 0.98 -4.42 15.37
CA ARG A 28 0.21 -5.31 14.48
C ARG A 28 -1.29 -5.13 14.68
N HIS A 29 -2.04 -5.30 13.60
CA HIS A 29 -3.48 -5.12 13.61
C HIS A 29 -4.23 -6.25 14.35
N ASP A 30 -3.69 -7.47 14.33
CA ASP A 30 -4.35 -8.68 14.83
C ASP A 30 -4.27 -8.83 16.35
N ASN A 31 -3.10 -8.58 16.94
CA ASN A 31 -2.81 -8.86 18.34
C ASN A 31 -2.18 -7.69 19.10
N HIS A 32 -2.01 -6.53 18.45
CA HIS A 32 -1.40 -5.33 19.03
C HIS A 32 0.04 -5.53 19.54
N ALA A 33 0.73 -6.59 19.11
CA ALA A 33 2.15 -6.76 19.38
C ALA A 33 2.95 -5.66 18.65
N PRO A 34 4.16 -5.31 19.14
CA PRO A 34 5.06 -4.42 18.41
C PRO A 34 5.29 -4.90 16.97
N PHE A 35 5.49 -3.96 16.04
CA PHE A 35 5.61 -4.22 14.60
C PHE A 35 6.47 -5.46 14.31
N ASP A 36 7.73 -5.50 14.75
CA ASP A 36 8.64 -6.62 14.52
C ASP A 36 8.82 -7.48 15.79
N ALA A 37 7.73 -7.80 16.51
CA ALA A 37 7.79 -8.55 17.77
C ALA A 37 8.47 -9.94 17.64
N ASP A 38 8.39 -10.57 16.46
CA ASP A 38 9.03 -11.86 16.18
C ASP A 38 10.45 -11.72 15.61
N GLY A 39 10.97 -10.50 15.53
CA GLY A 39 12.29 -10.17 15.00
C GLY A 39 12.25 -9.22 13.80
N PRO A 40 13.39 -8.61 13.45
CA PRO A 40 13.46 -7.65 12.35
C PRO A 40 12.97 -8.23 11.02
N GLY A 41 12.09 -7.52 10.32
CA GLY A 41 11.60 -7.92 8.99
C GLY A 41 10.46 -8.93 9.00
N THR A 42 9.89 -9.24 10.17
CA THR A 42 8.79 -10.21 10.29
C THR A 42 7.42 -9.62 9.95
N SER A 43 7.24 -8.30 10.09
CA SER A 43 6.04 -7.63 9.60
C SER A 43 6.24 -6.98 8.23
N ASP A 44 5.15 -6.98 7.47
CA ASP A 44 5.03 -6.45 6.14
C ASP A 44 4.83 -4.92 6.11
N LEU A 45 5.06 -4.32 4.95
CA LEU A 45 4.71 -2.93 4.67
C LEU A 45 3.44 -2.88 3.82
N ASP A 46 2.41 -2.20 4.34
CA ASP A 46 1.19 -1.92 3.61
C ASP A 46 1.32 -0.66 2.74
N LEU A 47 1.73 -0.85 1.49
CA LEU A 47 1.74 0.21 0.48
C LEU A 47 0.36 0.31 -0.17
N THR A 48 -0.23 1.50 -0.18
CA THR A 48 -1.50 1.77 -0.86
C THR A 48 -1.31 2.80 -1.95
N LEU A 49 -1.66 2.42 -3.18
CA LEU A 49 -1.69 3.28 -4.35
C LEU A 49 -3.10 3.84 -4.50
N VAL A 50 -3.18 5.15 -4.69
CA VAL A 50 -4.44 5.91 -4.64
C VAL A 50 -4.63 6.60 -5.98
N GLY A 51 -5.65 6.20 -6.72
CA GLY A 51 -5.98 6.75 -8.04
C GLY A 51 -6.85 5.83 -8.90
N ASP A 52 -7.57 6.38 -9.88
CA ASP A 52 -8.49 5.58 -10.71
C ASP A 52 -7.74 4.62 -11.67
N GLU A 53 -6.64 5.07 -12.28
CA GLU A 53 -5.91 4.25 -13.26
C GLU A 53 -5.23 3.05 -12.60
N VAL A 54 -4.57 3.26 -11.45
CA VAL A 54 -3.89 2.18 -10.73
C VAL A 54 -4.86 1.12 -10.23
N VAL A 55 -6.07 1.50 -9.81
CA VAL A 55 -7.13 0.58 -9.38
C VAL A 55 -7.55 -0.37 -10.51
N ARG A 56 -7.54 0.09 -11.76
CA ARG A 56 -7.91 -0.73 -12.94
C ARG A 56 -6.89 -1.82 -13.26
N LEU A 57 -5.69 -1.76 -12.70
CA LEU A 57 -4.66 -2.79 -12.87
C LEU A 57 -4.96 -4.08 -12.07
N TYR A 58 -5.88 -4.01 -11.11
CA TYR A 58 -6.20 -5.12 -10.21
C TYR A 58 -7.34 -6.00 -10.74
N ARG A 59 -7.23 -7.31 -10.47
CA ARG A 59 -8.22 -8.33 -10.89
C ARG A 59 -9.25 -8.69 -9.82
N ALA A 60 -8.96 -8.45 -8.54
CA ALA A 60 -9.86 -8.77 -7.44
C ALA A 60 -9.94 -7.65 -6.39
N PHE A 61 -11.11 -7.55 -5.75
CA PHE A 61 -11.46 -6.41 -4.92
C PHE A 61 -12.20 -6.84 -3.65
N TRP A 62 -11.97 -6.11 -2.56
CA TRP A 62 -12.85 -6.11 -1.40
C TRP A 62 -14.13 -5.32 -1.70
N ILE A 63 -14.00 -4.22 -2.46
CA ILE A 63 -15.11 -3.43 -2.99
C ILE A 63 -14.84 -3.24 -4.49
N PRO A 64 -15.66 -3.85 -5.38
CA PRO A 64 -15.43 -3.82 -6.83
C PRO A 64 -15.13 -2.43 -7.38
N GLY A 65 -13.99 -2.27 -8.05
CA GLY A 65 -13.57 -1.03 -8.68
C GLY A 65 -13.19 0.10 -7.72
N ILE A 66 -13.15 -0.13 -6.40
CA ILE A 66 -12.92 0.90 -5.37
C ILE A 66 -11.74 0.53 -4.45
N ASN A 67 -11.68 -0.71 -3.98
CA ASN A 67 -10.64 -1.15 -3.04
C ASN A 67 -10.21 -2.57 -3.39
N SER A 68 -8.98 -2.72 -3.88
CA SER A 68 -8.46 -4.01 -4.32
C SER A 68 -8.14 -4.93 -3.14
N ARG A 69 -8.02 -6.23 -3.40
CA ARG A 69 -7.19 -7.05 -2.51
C ARG A 69 -5.71 -6.70 -2.73
N PRO A 70 -4.83 -6.86 -1.73
CA PRO A 70 -3.42 -6.54 -1.90
C PRO A 70 -2.74 -7.52 -2.86
N LEU A 71 -1.80 -7.01 -3.64
CA LEU A 71 -0.75 -7.82 -4.25
C LEU A 71 0.21 -8.27 -3.14
N SER A 72 0.20 -9.56 -2.84
CA SER A 72 0.98 -10.21 -1.78
C SER A 72 1.51 -11.58 -2.27
N ASP A 73 2.14 -12.35 -1.38
CA ASP A 73 2.55 -13.72 -1.70
C ASP A 73 1.36 -14.69 -1.82
N ASP A 74 0.22 -14.36 -1.19
CA ASP A 74 -1.01 -15.15 -1.29
C ASP A 74 -1.75 -14.92 -2.62
N ASP A 75 -1.64 -13.71 -3.17
CA ASP A 75 -2.34 -13.29 -4.39
C ASP A 75 -1.35 -12.64 -5.40
N PRO A 76 -0.29 -13.34 -5.88
CA PRO A 76 0.75 -12.74 -6.71
C PRO A 76 0.25 -12.31 -8.11
N ASP A 77 -0.79 -12.97 -8.63
CA ASP A 77 -1.31 -12.70 -9.98
C ASP A 77 -2.42 -11.64 -10.02
N ILE A 78 -2.76 -11.03 -8.88
CA ILE A 78 -3.85 -10.06 -8.79
C ILE A 78 -3.55 -8.76 -9.53
N CYS A 79 -2.28 -8.38 -9.63
CA CYS A 79 -1.82 -7.20 -10.35
C CYS A 79 -0.42 -7.44 -10.96
N PRO A 80 -0.34 -8.19 -12.08
CA PRO A 80 0.95 -8.57 -12.68
C PRO A 80 1.81 -7.36 -13.09
N ALA A 81 1.18 -6.23 -13.43
CA ALA A 81 1.86 -4.99 -13.78
C ALA A 81 2.73 -4.43 -12.63
N LEU A 82 2.35 -4.67 -11.37
CA LEU A 82 3.06 -4.16 -10.19
C LEU A 82 4.01 -5.19 -9.56
N LEU A 83 4.08 -6.42 -10.09
CA LEU A 83 5.01 -7.44 -9.59
C LEU A 83 6.49 -7.01 -9.64
N PRO A 84 7.00 -6.39 -10.73
CA PRO A 84 8.39 -5.91 -10.76
C PRO A 84 8.65 -4.86 -9.68
N LEU A 85 7.71 -3.94 -9.47
CA LEU A 85 7.79 -2.95 -8.39
C LEU A 85 7.84 -3.63 -7.03
N ARG A 86 6.90 -4.55 -6.74
CA ARG A 86 6.86 -5.27 -5.46
C ARG A 86 8.20 -5.95 -5.14
N ARG A 87 8.76 -6.68 -6.11
CA ARG A 87 10.06 -7.35 -5.95
C ARG A 87 11.18 -6.35 -5.63
N ARG A 88 11.28 -5.28 -6.41
CA ARG A 88 12.28 -4.21 -6.20
C ARG A 88 12.14 -3.58 -4.81
N LEU A 89 10.91 -3.30 -4.36
CA LEU A 89 10.69 -2.72 -3.02
C LEU A 89 11.07 -3.71 -1.92
N MET A 90 10.69 -4.99 -2.04
CA MET A 90 11.06 -6.02 -1.07
C MET A 90 12.58 -6.20 -0.96
N GLU A 91 13.29 -6.18 -2.09
CA GLU A 91 14.76 -6.22 -2.11
C GLU A 91 15.39 -5.03 -1.35
N MET A 92 14.81 -3.84 -1.48
CA MET A 92 15.29 -2.65 -0.76
C MET A 92 15.06 -2.73 0.76
N VAL A 93 13.91 -3.26 1.20
CA VAL A 93 13.52 -3.21 2.62
C VAL A 93 13.76 -4.51 3.40
N GLY A 94 14.10 -5.60 2.70
CA GLY A 94 14.35 -6.92 3.31
C GLY A 94 13.14 -7.55 4.00
N ARG A 95 11.93 -7.15 3.63
CA ARG A 95 10.65 -7.62 4.23
C ARG A 95 9.53 -7.63 3.18
N PRO A 96 8.41 -8.33 3.43
CA PRO A 96 7.27 -8.31 2.52
C PRO A 96 6.71 -6.91 2.33
N VAL A 97 6.28 -6.61 1.10
CA VAL A 97 5.57 -5.36 0.75
C VAL A 97 4.27 -5.76 0.08
N ASN A 98 3.16 -5.39 0.70
CA ASN A 98 1.81 -5.62 0.20
C ASN A 98 1.33 -4.36 -0.50
N ILE A 99 0.86 -4.49 -1.75
CA ILE A 99 0.45 -3.32 -2.57
C ILE A 99 -1.05 -3.38 -2.85
N GLN A 100 -1.82 -2.45 -2.30
CA GLN A 100 -3.26 -2.30 -2.55
C GLN A 100 -3.55 -1.08 -3.42
N GLY A 101 -4.55 -1.17 -4.30
CA GLY A 101 -5.11 -0.04 -5.04
C GLY A 101 -6.42 0.44 -4.41
N THR A 102 -6.60 1.76 -4.28
CA THR A 102 -7.87 2.35 -3.85
C THR A 102 -8.19 3.69 -4.52
N ARG A 103 -9.46 4.11 -4.47
CA ARG A 103 -9.90 5.44 -4.91
C ARG A 103 -9.73 6.49 -3.81
N ASP A 104 -9.53 7.73 -4.23
CA ASP A 104 -9.12 8.86 -3.37
C ASP A 104 -10.09 9.12 -2.20
N TRP A 105 -11.40 9.10 -2.45
CA TRP A 105 -12.41 9.33 -1.42
C TRP A 105 -12.41 8.27 -0.31
N VAL A 106 -11.89 7.06 -0.57
CA VAL A 106 -11.77 6.01 0.46
C VAL A 106 -10.72 6.39 1.49
N MET A 107 -9.65 7.08 1.08
CA MET A 107 -8.62 7.55 1.99
C MET A 107 -9.15 8.67 2.89
N PHE A 108 -9.99 9.57 2.35
CA PHE A 108 -10.67 10.59 3.14
C PHE A 108 -11.53 9.98 4.26
N VAL A 109 -12.36 8.98 3.93
CA VAL A 109 -13.19 8.26 4.92
C VAL A 109 -12.32 7.61 6.00
N ARG A 110 -11.25 6.92 5.62
CA ARG A 110 -10.40 6.19 6.57
C ARG A 110 -9.66 7.12 7.53
N GLU A 111 -9.18 8.25 7.04
CA GLU A 111 -8.49 9.23 7.86
C GLU A 111 -9.44 9.93 8.83
N HIS A 112 -10.47 10.58 8.27
CA HIS A 112 -11.28 11.53 9.02
C HIS A 112 -12.39 10.85 9.84
N LEU A 113 -12.88 9.68 9.39
CA LEU A 113 -13.98 8.98 10.06
C LEU A 113 -13.51 7.76 10.88
N MET A 114 -12.38 7.14 10.52
CA MET A 114 -11.90 5.92 11.18
C MET A 114 -10.60 6.10 11.98
N GLY A 115 -9.98 7.28 11.92
CA GLY A 115 -8.77 7.60 12.70
C GLY A 115 -7.57 6.73 12.32
N GLN A 116 -7.51 6.23 11.09
CA GLN A 116 -6.41 5.37 10.63
C GLN A 116 -5.28 6.22 10.03
N PRO A 117 -4.14 6.37 10.73
CA PRO A 117 -3.05 7.19 10.23
C PRO A 117 -2.38 6.54 9.01
N TYR A 118 -1.82 7.39 8.16
CA TYR A 118 -0.99 6.98 7.03
C TYR A 118 0.17 7.95 6.84
N LEU A 119 1.19 7.51 6.11
CA LEU A 119 2.33 8.34 5.73
C LEU A 119 2.35 8.47 4.20
N THR A 120 2.23 9.70 3.70
CA THR A 120 2.35 9.98 2.26
C THR A 120 3.80 9.86 1.80
N LEU A 121 4.04 9.03 0.79
CA LEU A 121 5.36 8.79 0.21
C LEU A 121 5.53 9.49 -1.14
N VAL A 122 4.45 9.50 -1.94
CA VAL A 122 4.42 10.04 -3.31
C VAL A 122 3.10 10.75 -3.56
N GLY A 123 3.16 11.86 -4.29
CA GLY A 123 1.99 12.64 -4.68
C GLY A 123 1.41 13.47 -3.53
N LYS A 124 0.24 14.05 -3.79
CA LYS A 124 -0.63 14.63 -2.77
C LYS A 124 -1.95 13.89 -2.84
N LEU A 125 -2.54 13.60 -1.69
CA LEU A 125 -3.95 13.27 -1.64
C LEU A 125 -4.68 14.60 -1.74
N GLU A 126 -5.44 14.81 -2.81
CA GLU A 126 -6.32 15.97 -2.87
C GLU A 126 -7.38 15.79 -1.77
N SER A 127 -7.38 16.70 -0.79
CA SER A 127 -8.53 16.85 0.09
C SER A 127 -9.71 17.31 -0.77
N PRO A 128 -10.89 16.67 -0.66
CA PRO A 128 -12.08 17.12 -1.39
C PRO A 128 -12.45 18.57 -1.09
#